data_AF-A0A4Q6DUS7-F1
#
_entry.id   AF-A0A4Q6DUS7-F1
#
_cell.length_a   1.000
_cell.length_b   1.000
_cell.length_c   1.000
_cell.angle_alpha   90.00
_cell.angle_beta   90.00
_cell.angle_gamma   90.00
#
_symmetry.space_group_name_H-M   'P 1'
#
loop_
_entity.id
_entity.type
_entity.pdbx_description
1 polymer ?
#
loop_
_entity_poly.entity_id
_entity_poly.type
_entity_poly.pdbx_seq_one_letter_code
_entity_poly.pdbx_strand_id
1 'polypeptide(L)'
;MPVYWFALSQVPKVDSSDALLVFIILHVLVYPSSNGYNSYMDRDTGSIGGIKNPKAPTRQLFYVTIAMDLLALLVSLVISPWFASGVAMFIAASRAYSYRGIRLKKYPVIGYLTVILFQGALVYFIVYHGADSGKTFTYDWTAMLGASLLIGAFYPLTQ
;
A
#
# COMPACT_ATOMS: atom_id res chain seq x y z
N MET A 1 1.57 8.46 -0.99
CA MET A 1 1.30 9.91 -1.07
C MET A 1 0.75 10.34 -2.44
N PRO A 2 1.48 10.30 -3.57
CA PRO A 2 0.98 10.90 -4.82
C PRO A 2 -0.31 10.26 -5.33
N VAL A 3 -0.43 8.93 -5.28
CA VAL A 3 -1.66 8.22 -5.70
C VAL A 3 -2.86 8.58 -4.82
N TYR A 4 -2.67 8.79 -3.52
CA TYR A 4 -3.75 9.19 -2.61
C TYR A 4 -4.33 10.55 -3.00
N TRP A 5 -3.46 11.56 -3.17
CA TRP A 5 -3.90 12.90 -3.55
C TRP A 5 -4.53 12.93 -4.93
N PHE A 6 -3.98 12.16 -5.86
CA PHE A 6 -4.54 12.04 -7.19
C PHE A 6 -5.93 11.39 -7.18
N ALA A 7 -6.09 10.26 -6.48
CA ALA A 7 -7.41 9.62 -6.37
C ALA A 7 -8.43 10.51 -5.67
N LEU A 8 -8.05 11.15 -4.56
CA LEU A 8 -8.93 12.06 -3.81
C LEU A 8 -9.39 13.25 -4.66
N SER A 9 -8.54 13.80 -5.52
CA SER A 9 -8.92 14.92 -6.39
C SER A 9 -9.94 14.54 -7.47
N GLN A 10 -10.14 13.24 -7.73
CA GLN A 10 -11.13 12.73 -8.69
C GLN A 10 -12.46 12.35 -8.03
N VAL A 11 -12.56 12.40 -6.70
CA VAL A 11 -13.79 12.04 -5.97
C VAL A 11 -14.83 13.16 -6.10
N PRO A 12 -16.03 12.92 -6.66
CA PRO A 12 -17.02 13.96 -6.91
C PRO A 12 -17.60 14.57 -5.62
N LYS A 13 -17.80 13.73 -4.60
CA LYS A 13 -18.34 14.15 -3.29
C LYS A 13 -17.58 13.47 -2.16
N VAL A 14 -16.55 14.17 -1.68
CA VAL A 14 -15.67 13.70 -0.62
C VAL A 14 -16.38 13.70 0.73
N ASP A 15 -16.35 12.56 1.43
CA ASP A 15 -16.50 12.50 2.88
C ASP A 15 -15.15 12.79 3.53
N SER A 16 -15.02 13.94 4.20
CA SER A 16 -13.75 14.37 4.77
C SER A 16 -13.28 13.49 5.94
N SER A 17 -14.20 12.90 6.69
CA SER A 17 -13.86 12.03 7.82
C SER A 17 -13.27 10.73 7.31
N ASP A 18 -13.94 10.12 6.33
CA ASP A 18 -13.44 8.90 5.72
C ASP A 18 -12.17 9.15 4.91
N ALA A 19 -12.07 10.27 4.18
CA ALA A 19 -10.84 10.63 3.48
C ALA A 19 -9.63 10.73 4.42
N LEU A 20 -9.80 11.36 5.59
CA LEU A 20 -8.77 11.42 6.63
C LEU A 20 -8.46 10.03 7.20
N LEU A 21 -9.48 9.21 7.45
CA LEU A 21 -9.30 7.86 7.98
C LEU A 21 -8.57 6.95 6.98
N VAL A 22 -8.91 7.00 5.69
CA VAL A 22 -8.18 6.35 4.60
C VAL A 22 -6.71 6.78 4.60
N PHE A 23 -6.44 8.08 4.75
CA PHE A 23 -5.08 8.59 4.79
C PHE A 23 -4.29 7.97 5.94
N ILE A 24 -4.86 7.94 7.15
CA ILE A 24 -4.25 7.36 8.35
C ILE A 24 -4.02 5.86 8.15
N ILE A 25 -5.03 5.12 7.70
CA ILE A 25 -4.91 3.67 7.45
C ILE A 25 -3.76 3.39 6.49
N LEU A 26 -3.68 4.09 5.36
CA LEU A 26 -2.64 3.84 4.37
C LEU A 26 -1.25 4.28 4.85
N HIS A 27 -1.11 5.52 5.31
CA HIS A 27 0.21 6.13 5.53
C HIS A 27 0.78 5.87 6.92
N VAL A 28 -0.06 5.59 7.92
CA VAL A 28 0.38 5.34 9.30
C VAL A 28 0.39 3.86 9.64
N LEU A 29 -0.51 3.06 9.04
CA LEU A 29 -0.60 1.62 9.31
C LEU A 29 -0.03 0.77 8.18
N VAL A 30 -0.68 0.78 7.00
CA VAL A 30 -0.39 -0.16 5.92
C VAL A 30 1.02 0.03 5.36
N TYR A 31 1.41 1.24 4.95
CA TYR A 31 2.73 1.46 4.34
C TYR A 31 3.88 1.26 5.33
N PRO A 32 3.84 1.79 6.57
CA PRO A 32 4.89 1.50 7.54
C PRO A 32 4.98 0.00 7.88
N SER A 33 3.84 -0.69 7.97
CA SER A 33 3.79 -2.15 8.17
C SER A 33 4.42 -2.92 7.00
N SER A 34 4.09 -2.55 5.76
CA SER A 34 4.68 -3.11 4.55
C SER A 34 6.19 -2.93 4.50
N ASN A 35 6.67 -1.72 4.80
CA ASN A 35 8.10 -1.41 4.82
C ASN A 35 8.83 -2.15 5.94
N GLY A 36 8.30 -2.14 7.15
CA GLY A 36 8.87 -2.83 8.30
C GLY A 36 8.98 -4.34 8.09
N TYR A 37 7.94 -4.95 7.50
CA TYR A 37 7.96 -6.38 7.16
C TYR A 37 8.98 -6.69 6.07
N ASN A 38 9.08 -5.83 5.04
CA ASN A 38 10.09 -6.00 4.00
C ASN A 38 11.50 -5.97 4.59
N SER A 39 11.80 -4.97 5.43
CA SER A 39 13.09 -4.89 6.13
C SER A 39 13.36 -6.11 7.02
N TYR A 40 12.35 -6.62 7.73
CA TYR A 40 12.47 -7.85 8.52
C TYR A 40 12.84 -9.07 7.66
N MET A 41 12.25 -9.17 6.47
CA MET A 41 12.49 -10.27 5.54
C MET A 41 13.84 -10.19 4.84
N ASP A 42 14.28 -9.00 4.44
CA ASP A 42 15.54 -8.82 3.72
C ASP A 42 16.77 -8.95 4.62
N ARG A 43 16.70 -8.48 5.88
CA ARG A 43 17.84 -8.43 6.81
C ARG A 43 19.05 -7.72 6.18
N ASP A 44 18.80 -6.59 5.54
CA ASP A 44 19.84 -5.81 4.88
C ASP A 44 20.90 -5.37 5.89
N THR A 45 22.16 -5.49 5.47
CA THR A 45 23.34 -5.04 6.23
C THR A 45 24.06 -3.88 5.54
N GLY A 46 23.79 -3.68 4.24
CA GLY A 46 24.28 -2.55 3.46
C GLY A 46 23.37 -1.32 3.60
N SER A 47 23.84 -0.20 3.06
CA SER A 47 23.10 1.06 3.08
C SER A 47 21.75 0.94 2.36
N ILE A 48 20.65 1.35 3.01
CA ILE A 48 19.30 1.31 2.43
C ILE A 48 18.47 2.50 2.93
N GLY A 49 17.65 3.09 2.05
CA GLY A 49 16.69 4.14 2.44
C GLY A 49 17.32 5.37 3.12
N GLY A 50 18.55 5.74 2.74
CA GLY A 50 19.30 6.83 3.37
C GLY A 50 20.00 6.46 4.69
N ILE A 51 19.91 5.22 5.14
CA ILE A 51 20.57 4.71 6.34
C ILE A 51 21.83 3.94 5.93
N LYS A 52 23.00 4.45 6.32
CA LYS A 52 24.31 3.85 5.97
C LYS A 52 24.51 2.46 6.58
N ASN A 53 24.12 2.28 7.84
CA ASN A 53 24.27 1.04 8.61
C ASN A 53 22.93 0.70 9.28
N PRO A 54 21.99 0.02 8.59
CA PRO A 54 20.73 -0.38 9.20
C PRO A 54 20.98 -1.37 10.36
N LYS A 55 20.23 -1.21 11.44
CA LYS A 55 20.24 -2.20 12.54
C LYS A 55 19.58 -3.49 12.06
N ALA A 56 20.11 -4.63 12.53
CA ALA A 56 19.48 -5.92 12.24
C ALA A 56 18.01 -5.90 12.71
N PRO A 57 17.07 -6.34 11.86
CA PRO A 57 15.66 -6.32 12.20
C PRO A 57 15.36 -7.32 13.32
N THR A 58 14.55 -6.90 14.28
CA THR A 58 14.22 -7.68 15.47
C THR A 58 12.90 -8.43 15.30
N ARG A 59 12.64 -9.46 16.13
CA ARG A 59 11.33 -10.14 16.13
C ARG A 59 10.18 -9.20 16.53
N GLN A 60 10.48 -8.19 17.34
CA GLN A 60 9.51 -7.16 17.73
C GLN A 60 9.02 -6.39 16.50
N LEU A 61 9.89 -6.07 15.54
CA LEU A 61 9.48 -5.42 14.29
C LEU A 61 8.45 -6.28 13.53
N PHE A 62 8.68 -7.58 13.45
CA PHE A 62 7.71 -8.50 12.84
C PHE A 62 6.35 -8.44 13.57
N TYR A 63 6.32 -8.58 14.89
CA TYR A 63 5.05 -8.52 15.64
C TYR A 63 4.35 -7.17 15.50
N VAL A 64 5.09 -6.06 15.47
CA VAL A 64 4.53 -4.73 15.23
C VAL A 64 3.87 -4.67 13.85
N THR A 65 4.52 -5.19 12.80
CA THR A 65 3.92 -5.19 11.45
C THR A 65 2.62 -6.00 11.39
N ILE A 66 2.56 -7.14 12.08
CA ILE A 66 1.32 -7.94 12.14
C ILE A 66 0.24 -7.21 12.94
N ALA A 67 0.58 -6.59 14.07
CA ALA A 67 -0.38 -5.81 14.85
C ALA A 67 -0.94 -4.63 14.04
N MET A 68 -0.09 -3.95 13.26
CA MET A 68 -0.50 -2.86 12.38
C MET A 68 -1.40 -3.33 11.25
N ASP A 69 -1.13 -4.49 10.64
CA ASP A 69 -2.01 -5.09 9.62
C ASP A 69 -3.40 -5.39 10.19
N LEU A 70 -3.45 -6.05 11.36
CA LEU A 70 -4.71 -6.39 12.02
C LEU A 70 -5.50 -5.13 12.38
N LEU A 71 -4.82 -4.11 12.92
CA LEU A 71 -5.46 -2.84 13.21
C LEU A 71 -5.97 -2.15 11.95
N ALA A 72 -5.17 -2.12 10.86
CA ALA A 72 -5.59 -1.55 9.59
C ALA A 72 -6.84 -2.23 9.05
N LEU A 73 -6.89 -3.56 9.09
CA LEU A 73 -8.06 -4.33 8.63
C LEU A 73 -9.30 -4.05 9.47
N LEU A 74 -9.18 -4.05 10.80
CA LEU A 74 -10.30 -3.78 11.70
C LEU A 74 -10.84 -2.36 11.53
N VAL A 75 -9.95 -1.35 11.46
CA VAL A 75 -10.36 0.05 11.28
C VAL A 75 -10.93 0.28 9.87
N SER A 76 -10.44 -0.43 8.85
CA SER A 76 -10.97 -0.33 7.49
C SER A 76 -12.44 -0.75 7.37
N LEU A 77 -12.92 -1.66 8.24
CA LEU A 77 -14.32 -2.09 8.26
C LEU A 77 -15.29 -0.96 8.66
N VAL A 78 -14.80 0.09 9.32
CA VAL A 78 -15.60 1.28 9.67
C VAL A 78 -15.98 2.07 8.41
N ILE A 79 -15.13 2.07 7.38
CA ILE A 79 -15.38 2.78 6.12
C ILE A 79 -16.32 1.97 5.22
N SER A 80 -15.91 0.75 4.85
CA SER A 80 -16.76 -0.22 4.14
C SER A 80 -16.10 -1.59 4.08
N PRO A 81 -16.87 -2.69 3.93
CA PRO A 81 -16.31 -4.03 3.68
C PRO A 81 -15.45 -4.11 2.40
N TRP A 82 -15.77 -3.29 1.39
CA TRP A 82 -15.04 -3.25 0.12
C TRP A 82 -13.70 -2.50 0.23
N PHE A 83 -13.67 -1.44 1.02
CA PHE A 83 -12.42 -0.78 1.38
C PHE A 83 -11.52 -1.75 2.15
N ALA A 84 -12.08 -2.43 3.16
CA ALA A 84 -11.35 -3.42 3.95
C ALA A 84 -10.82 -4.59 3.11
N SER A 85 -11.60 -5.10 2.14
CA SER A 85 -11.13 -6.16 1.24
C SER A 85 -10.00 -5.68 0.34
N GLY A 86 -10.07 -4.43 -0.16
CA GLY A 86 -8.98 -3.80 -0.89
C GLY A 86 -7.71 -3.64 -0.07
N VAL A 87 -7.83 -3.22 1.20
CA VAL A 87 -6.69 -3.17 2.13
C VAL A 87 -6.12 -4.57 2.39
N ALA A 88 -6.96 -5.59 2.55
CA ALA A 88 -6.52 -6.98 2.71
C ALA A 88 -5.76 -7.48 1.49
N MET A 89 -6.24 -7.19 0.28
CA MET A 89 -5.56 -7.52 -0.97
C MET A 89 -4.19 -6.83 -1.06
N PHE A 90 -4.11 -5.55 -0.69
CA PHE A 90 -2.83 -4.83 -0.63
C PHE A 90 -1.84 -5.49 0.33
N ILE A 91 -2.29 -5.78 1.57
CA ILE A 91 -1.45 -6.42 2.58
C ILE A 91 -0.98 -7.78 2.05
N ALA A 92 -1.88 -8.63 1.54
CA ALA A 92 -1.54 -9.95 1.01
C ALA A 92 -0.47 -9.87 -0.09
N ALA A 93 -0.64 -8.96 -1.06
CA ALA A 93 0.34 -8.75 -2.12
C ALA A 93 1.68 -8.25 -1.58
N SER A 94 1.67 -7.29 -0.64
CA SER A 94 2.88 -6.81 0.04
C SER A 94 3.61 -7.94 0.79
N ARG A 95 2.87 -8.83 1.45
CA ARG A 95 3.45 -10.01 2.14
C ARG A 95 4.02 -11.00 1.13
N ALA A 96 3.31 -11.34 0.07
CA ALA A 96 3.80 -12.22 -0.99
C ALA A 96 5.05 -11.66 -1.69
N TYR A 97 5.11 -10.33 -1.84
CA TYR A 97 6.23 -9.63 -2.43
C TYR A 97 7.53 -9.79 -1.63
N SER A 98 7.45 -9.74 -0.29
CA SER A 98 8.63 -9.78 0.59
C SER A 98 8.89 -11.14 1.26
N TYR A 99 7.86 -11.95 1.51
CA TYR A 99 7.97 -13.20 2.25
C TYR A 99 8.93 -14.18 1.57
N ARG A 100 9.92 -14.69 2.31
CA ARG A 100 11.00 -15.54 1.77
C ARG A 100 10.52 -16.79 1.05
N GLY A 101 9.36 -17.35 1.42
CA GLY A 101 8.79 -18.51 0.75
C GLY A 101 8.25 -18.24 -0.66
N ILE A 102 7.87 -17.00 -0.97
CA ILE A 102 7.32 -16.59 -2.29
C ILE A 102 8.30 -15.63 -2.97
N ARG A 103 8.47 -14.44 -2.36
CA ARG A 103 9.39 -13.35 -2.72
C ARG A 103 9.22 -12.89 -4.16
N LEU A 104 8.03 -12.41 -4.53
CA LEU A 104 7.70 -11.99 -5.91
C LEU A 104 8.70 -10.99 -6.49
N LYS A 105 9.27 -10.13 -5.65
CA LYS A 105 10.26 -9.12 -6.04
C LYS A 105 11.55 -9.68 -6.66
N LYS A 106 11.83 -10.98 -6.49
CA LYS A 106 12.96 -11.64 -7.16
C LYS A 106 12.77 -11.77 -8.67
N TYR A 107 11.52 -11.65 -9.15
CA TYR A 107 11.17 -11.70 -10.56
C TYR A 107 10.93 -10.28 -11.07
N PRO A 108 11.74 -9.74 -11.99
CA PRO A 108 11.65 -8.34 -12.41
C PRO A 108 10.25 -7.96 -12.91
N VAL A 109 9.69 -8.74 -13.83
CA VAL A 109 8.37 -8.47 -14.44
C VAL A 109 7.23 -8.66 -13.44
N ILE A 110 7.20 -9.79 -12.74
CA ILE A 110 6.11 -10.10 -11.78
C ILE A 110 6.17 -9.12 -10.60
N GLY A 111 7.35 -8.82 -10.09
CA GLY A 111 7.56 -7.82 -9.04
C GLY A 111 7.09 -6.44 -9.48
N TYR A 112 7.48 -6.00 -10.67
CA TYR A 112 7.02 -4.73 -11.26
C TYR A 112 5.50 -4.68 -11.39
N LEU A 113 4.89 -5.71 -12.00
CA LEU A 113 3.45 -5.81 -12.17
C LEU A 113 2.71 -5.80 -10.83
N THR A 114 3.23 -6.50 -9.83
CA THR A 114 2.67 -6.49 -8.47
C THR A 114 2.67 -5.06 -7.92
N VAL A 115 3.76 -4.32 -8.08
CA VAL A 115 3.86 -2.96 -7.52
C VAL A 115 2.94 -1.98 -8.22
N ILE A 116 2.89 -1.95 -9.56
CA ILE A 116 2.01 -1.00 -10.26
C ILE A 116 0.53 -1.31 -10.05
N LEU A 117 0.15 -2.58 -9.94
CA LEU A 117 -1.24 -2.98 -9.70
C LEU A 117 -1.66 -2.65 -8.27
N PHE A 118 -0.85 -3.02 -7.28
CA PHE A 118 -1.23 -2.88 -5.87
C PHE A 118 -0.93 -1.49 -5.29
N GLN A 119 0.16 -0.83 -5.67
CA GLN A 119 0.47 0.53 -5.21
C GLN A 119 -0.12 1.63 -6.10
N GLY A 120 -0.47 1.30 -7.35
CA GLY A 120 -1.12 2.20 -8.30
C GLY A 120 -2.62 1.99 -8.37
N ALA A 121 -3.08 1.04 -9.19
CA ALA A 121 -4.51 0.82 -9.46
C ALA A 121 -5.33 0.56 -8.20
N LEU A 122 -4.92 -0.40 -7.36
CA LEU A 122 -5.66 -0.76 -6.17
C LEU A 122 -5.71 0.38 -5.16
N VAL A 123 -4.58 1.05 -4.90
CA VAL A 123 -4.55 2.22 -4.01
C VAL A 123 -5.45 3.33 -4.54
N TYR A 124 -5.42 3.61 -5.85
CA TYR A 124 -6.32 4.57 -6.46
C TYR A 124 -7.79 4.19 -6.19
N PHE A 125 -8.15 2.94 -6.49
CA PHE A 125 -9.51 2.42 -6.28
C PHE A 125 -9.97 2.54 -4.83
N ILE A 126 -9.19 2.04 -3.86
CA ILE A 126 -9.61 2.06 -2.44
C ILE A 126 -9.66 3.49 -1.88
N VAL A 127 -8.79 4.40 -2.33
CA VAL A 127 -8.86 5.80 -1.89
C VAL A 127 -10.11 6.46 -2.46
N TYR A 128 -10.38 6.27 -3.75
CA TYR A 128 -11.58 6.81 -4.39
C TYR A 128 -12.85 6.29 -3.72
N HIS A 129 -12.97 4.97 -3.58
CA HIS A 129 -14.12 4.33 -2.96
C HIS A 129 -14.27 4.72 -1.49
N GLY A 130 -13.17 4.73 -0.72
CA GLY A 130 -13.20 5.03 0.71
C GLY A 130 -13.55 6.49 0.99
N ALA A 131 -13.02 7.42 0.21
CA ALA A 131 -13.27 8.85 0.38
C ALA A 131 -14.59 9.34 -0.23
N ASP A 132 -15.20 8.60 -1.16
CA ASP A 132 -16.50 8.95 -1.72
C ASP A 132 -17.62 8.76 -0.68
N SER A 133 -18.46 9.78 -0.51
CA SER A 133 -19.59 9.73 0.43
C SER A 133 -20.62 8.65 0.09
N GLY A 134 -20.73 8.24 -1.18
CA GLY A 134 -21.62 7.18 -1.64
C GLY A 134 -20.96 5.80 -1.75
N LYS A 135 -19.65 5.70 -1.47
CA LYS A 135 -18.85 4.46 -1.65
C LYS A 135 -19.03 3.87 -3.05
N THR A 136 -19.00 4.71 -4.09
CA THR A 136 -19.28 4.26 -5.45
C THR A 136 -18.23 3.29 -6.01
N PHE A 137 -18.63 2.52 -7.01
CA PHE A 137 -17.76 1.71 -7.88
C PHE A 137 -17.58 2.31 -9.27
N THR A 138 -18.16 3.47 -9.53
CA THR A 138 -17.95 4.21 -10.77
C THR A 138 -16.76 5.14 -10.59
N TYR A 139 -15.61 4.72 -11.10
CA TYR A 139 -14.37 5.48 -11.09
C TYR A 139 -13.83 5.64 -12.51
N ASP A 140 -12.97 6.64 -12.69
CA ASP A 140 -12.27 6.84 -13.96
C ASP A 140 -11.14 5.81 -14.12
N TRP A 141 -11.35 4.88 -15.06
CA TRP A 141 -10.38 3.84 -15.40
C TRP A 141 -9.08 4.40 -16.00
N THR A 142 -9.15 5.54 -16.69
CA THR A 142 -7.98 6.19 -17.27
C THR A 142 -7.11 6.81 -16.19
N ALA A 143 -7.73 7.44 -15.18
CA ALA A 143 -7.02 7.92 -14.00
C ALA A 143 -6.41 6.76 -13.19
N MET A 144 -7.13 5.65 -13.01
CA MET A 144 -6.59 4.46 -12.34
C MET A 144 -5.37 3.86 -13.08
N LEU A 145 -5.43 3.80 -14.41
CA LEU A 145 -4.29 3.41 -15.24
C LEU A 145 -3.15 4.43 -15.10
N GLY A 146 -3.45 5.72 -15.10
CA GLY A 146 -2.50 6.81 -14.87
C GLY A 146 -1.78 6.68 -13.53
N ALA A 147 -2.49 6.33 -12.45
CA ALA A 147 -1.89 6.05 -11.15
C ALA A 147 -0.92 4.86 -11.18
N SER A 148 -1.25 3.82 -11.94
CA SER A 148 -0.40 2.63 -12.12
C SER A 148 0.87 2.95 -12.90
N LEU A 149 0.73 3.70 -14.00
CA LEU A 149 1.85 4.16 -14.81
C LEU A 149 2.74 5.14 -14.04
N LEU A 150 2.15 6.01 -13.20
CA LEU A 150 2.90 6.91 -12.32
C LEU A 150 3.82 6.12 -11.38
N ILE A 151 3.30 5.10 -10.70
CA ILE A 151 4.12 4.20 -9.86
C ILE A 151 5.15 3.46 -10.72
N GLY A 152 4.73 2.96 -11.89
CA GLY A 152 5.59 2.24 -12.81
C GLY A 152 6.79 3.06 -13.28
N ALA A 153 6.61 4.36 -13.51
CA ALA A 153 7.68 5.27 -13.91
C ALA A 153 8.76 5.47 -12.82
N PHE A 154 8.40 5.38 -11.53
CA PHE A 154 9.36 5.51 -10.42
C PHE A 154 10.10 4.20 -10.10
N TYR A 155 9.59 3.06 -10.54
CA TYR A 155 10.13 1.74 -10.21
C TYR A 155 11.52 1.40 -10.82
N PRO A 156 11.96 1.88 -12.01
CA PRO A 156 13.20 1.39 -12.63
C PRO A 156 14.50 2.02 -12.10
N LEU A 157 14.43 3.02 -11.23
CA LEU A 157 15.62 3.78 -10.79
C LEU A 157 16.15 3.39 -9.40
N THR A 158 15.52 2.44 -8.69
CA THR A 158 15.81 2.19 -7.25
C THR A 158 16.01 0.71 -6.87
N GLN A 159 16.40 -0.17 -7.81
CA GLN A 159 16.83 -1.53 -7.47
C GLN A 159 18.20 -1.53 -6.78
#